data_AF-A0A4U9HGG0-F1
#
_entry.id   AF-A0A4U9HGG0-F1
#
_cell.length_a   1.000
_cell.length_b   1.000
_cell.length_c   1.000
_cell.angle_alpha   90.00
_cell.angle_beta   90.00
_cell.angle_gamma   90.00
#
_symmetry.space_group_name_H-M   'P 1'
#
loop_
_entity.id
_entity.type
_entity.pdbx_description
1 polymer ?
#
loop_
_entity_poly.entity_id
_entity_poly.type
_entity_poly.pdbx_seq_one_letter_code
_entity_poly.pdbx_strand_id
1 'polypeptide(L)'
;MASTFSRIIRWISSQIVKHSSFIKKYIFQADPFIIDKDDRLYVFYEAFSFLNSKGVLRCRILNNALEEIEDLKLEGFDDLKCHLSFPFLFQLDGKLFMIPESSERKEVILFQSVDFPARWGKGQSAGLRHGRHG
;
A
#
# COMPACT_ATOMS: atom_id res chain seq x y z
N MET A 1 17.86 -5.88 12.42
CA MET A 1 17.13 -4.61 12.65
C MET A 1 17.89 -3.37 12.20
N ALA A 2 19.19 -3.21 12.50
CA ALA A 2 19.96 -2.03 12.04
C ALA A 2 20.08 -1.90 10.50
N SER A 3 20.04 -3.02 9.76
CA SER A 3 20.14 -3.05 8.30
C SER A 3 18.91 -2.47 7.58
N THR A 4 17.71 -2.88 7.99
CA THR A 4 16.44 -2.46 7.38
C THR A 4 16.17 -0.97 7.55
N PHE A 5 16.34 -0.44 8.77
CA PHE A 5 16.17 0.99 9.03
C PHE A 5 17.15 1.83 8.20
N SER A 6 18.42 1.40 8.10
CA SER A 6 19.43 2.04 7.26
C SER A 6 19.06 2.01 5.76
N ARG A 7 18.48 0.92 5.26
CA ARG A 7 18.03 0.80 3.86
C ARG A 7 16.83 1.70 3.57
N ILE A 8 15.86 1.75 4.47
CA ILE A 8 14.69 2.64 4.36
C ILE A 8 15.12 4.10 4.34
N ILE A 9 15.99 4.52 5.27
CA ILE A 9 16.50 5.89 5.30
C ILE A 9 17.27 6.22 4.01
N ARG A 10 18.16 5.33 3.55
CA ARG A 10 18.87 5.52 2.27
C ARG A 10 17.90 5.66 1.10
N TRP A 11 16.85 4.85 1.05
CA TRP A 11 15.85 4.96 0.00
C TRP A 11 15.11 6.31 0.07
N ILE A 12 14.60 6.70 1.22
CA ILE A 12 13.92 7.99 1.41
C ILE A 12 14.86 9.15 1.00
N SER A 13 16.12 9.13 1.44
CA SER A 13 17.13 10.12 1.02
C SER A 13 17.34 10.14 -0.49
N SER A 14 17.36 8.98 -1.16
CA SER A 14 17.47 8.91 -2.63
C SER A 14 16.28 9.54 -3.35
N GLN A 15 15.07 9.46 -2.76
CA GLN A 15 13.86 10.07 -3.35
C GLN A 15 13.89 11.59 -3.23
N ILE A 16 14.42 12.13 -2.13
CA ILE A 16 14.57 13.58 -1.92
C ILE A 16 15.53 14.18 -2.97
N VAL A 17 16.62 13.46 -3.29
CA VAL A 17 17.63 13.92 -4.28
C VAL A 17 17.13 13.76 -5.73
N LYS A 18 16.26 12.78 -6.00
CA LYS A 18 15.71 12.49 -7.35
C LYS A 18 14.47 13.30 -7.72
N HIS A 19 14.23 14.48 -7.12
CA HIS A 19 13.03 15.30 -7.38
C HIS A 19 12.99 15.96 -8.78
N SER A 20 13.64 15.38 -9.78
CA SER A 20 13.56 15.82 -11.18
C SER A 20 13.28 14.60 -12.06
N SER A 21 12.15 14.67 -12.77
CA SER A 21 11.63 13.69 -13.74
C SER A 21 11.06 12.41 -13.16
N PHE A 22 9.77 12.41 -12.78
CA PHE A 22 8.77 11.40 -13.19
C PHE A 22 7.36 11.92 -12.86
N ILE A 23 7.03 13.12 -13.34
CA ILE A 23 5.62 13.52 -13.42
C ILE A 23 5.02 12.73 -14.59
N LYS A 24 4.51 11.52 -14.32
CA LYS A 24 3.51 10.87 -15.19
C LYS A 24 2.24 11.71 -15.09
N LYS A 25 2.29 12.87 -15.75
CA LYS A 25 1.44 14.07 -15.85
C LYS A 25 0.35 14.40 -14.80
N TYR A 26 -0.28 13.44 -14.11
CA TYR A 26 -1.37 13.65 -13.16
C TYR A 26 -1.47 12.53 -12.09
N ILE A 27 -0.41 11.80 -11.79
CA ILE A 27 -0.40 10.73 -10.77
C ILE A 27 0.48 11.14 -9.59
N PHE A 28 -0.12 11.32 -8.41
CA PHE A 28 0.59 11.52 -7.15
C PHE A 28 0.84 10.17 -6.47
N GLN A 29 2.03 9.99 -5.89
CA GLN A 29 2.35 8.81 -5.08
C GLN A 29 2.34 9.22 -3.62
N ALA A 30 1.39 8.70 -2.85
CA ALA A 30 1.18 9.06 -1.45
C ALA A 30 1.33 7.85 -0.52
N ASP A 31 1.53 8.18 0.76
CA ASP A 31 1.41 7.26 1.90
C ASP A 31 2.19 5.96 1.74
N PRO A 32 3.53 6.05 1.55
CA PRO A 32 4.34 4.86 1.36
C PRO A 32 4.39 4.02 2.64
N PHE A 33 4.08 2.73 2.52
CA PHE A 33 4.34 1.73 3.53
C PHE A 33 5.41 0.74 3.03
N ILE A 34 6.46 0.52 3.81
CA ILE A 34 7.65 -0.21 3.37
C ILE A 34 7.79 -1.54 4.11
N ILE A 35 8.00 -2.62 3.36
CA ILE A 35 8.36 -3.94 3.87
C ILE A 35 9.72 -4.35 3.30
N ASP A 36 10.66 -4.70 4.17
CA ASP A 36 11.94 -5.30 3.79
C ASP A 36 11.83 -6.82 3.97
N LYS A 37 11.92 -7.58 2.87
CA LYS A 37 11.73 -9.03 2.84
C LYS A 37 12.53 -9.65 1.69
N ASP A 38 13.17 -10.80 1.94
CA ASP A 38 13.89 -11.59 0.93
C ASP A 38 14.85 -10.76 0.04
N ASP A 39 15.66 -9.91 0.68
CA ASP A 39 16.62 -8.98 0.05
C ASP A 39 16.00 -7.93 -0.88
N ARG A 40 14.67 -7.77 -0.84
CA ARG A 40 13.91 -6.81 -1.63
C ARG A 40 13.22 -5.80 -0.71
N LEU A 41 13.08 -4.58 -1.23
CA LEU A 41 12.28 -3.53 -0.60
C LEU A 41 10.95 -3.42 -1.35
N TYR A 42 9.85 -3.65 -0.64
CA TYR A 42 8.50 -3.52 -1.15
C TYR A 42 7.91 -2.21 -0.64
N VAL A 43 7.66 -1.27 -1.54
CA VAL A 43 7.07 0.03 -1.22
C VAL A 43 5.64 0.02 -1.71
N PHE A 44 4.70 -0.16 -0.78
CA PHE A 44 3.27 -0.03 -1.05
C PHE A 44 2.90 1.45 -1.00
N TYR A 45 2.08 1.92 -1.94
CA TYR A 45 1.68 3.32 -2.01
C TYR A 45 0.35 3.50 -2.72
N GLU A 46 -0.30 4.64 -2.49
CA GLU A 46 -1.42 5.08 -3.29
C GLU A 46 -0.92 5.82 -4.53
N ALA A 47 -1.34 5.38 -5.72
CA ALA A 47 -1.23 6.13 -6.95
C ALA A 47 -2.55 6.87 -7.22
N PHE A 48 -2.59 8.16 -6.87
CA PHE A 48 -3.77 9.01 -7.04
C PHE A 48 -3.75 9.71 -8.39
N SER A 49 -4.75 9.45 -9.23
CA SER A 49 -4.93 10.16 -10.51
C SER A 49 -5.85 11.37 -10.36
N PHE A 50 -5.34 12.58 -10.58
CA PHE A 50 -6.15 13.81 -10.54
C PHE A 50 -7.21 13.88 -11.65
N LEU A 51 -6.99 13.21 -12.78
CA LEU A 51 -7.91 13.21 -13.92
C LEU A 51 -9.24 12.53 -13.60
N ASN A 52 -9.18 11.43 -12.84
CA ASN A 52 -10.34 10.59 -12.53
C ASN A 52 -10.66 10.61 -11.03
N SER A 53 -10.00 11.49 -10.27
CA SER A 53 -9.99 11.55 -8.80
C SER A 53 -9.81 10.19 -8.12
N LYS A 54 -9.10 9.25 -8.77
CA LYS A 54 -9.07 7.84 -8.36
C LYS A 54 -7.71 7.41 -7.81
N GLY A 55 -7.69 7.06 -6.53
CA GLY A 55 -6.62 6.32 -5.87
C GLY A 55 -6.62 4.84 -6.25
N VAL A 56 -5.47 4.31 -6.65
CA VAL A 56 -5.24 2.87 -6.79
C VAL A 56 -4.01 2.47 -5.99
N LEU A 57 -4.08 1.35 -5.29
CA LEU A 57 -2.94 0.84 -4.53
C LEU A 57 -1.96 0.12 -5.45
N ARG A 58 -0.68 0.37 -5.22
CA ARG A 58 0.43 -0.21 -5.98
C ARG A 58 1.55 -0.66 -5.05
N CYS A 59 2.44 -1.49 -5.57
CA CYS A 59 3.68 -1.85 -4.91
C CYS A 59 4.85 -1.72 -5.88
N ARG A 60 5.85 -0.92 -5.49
CA ARG A 60 7.15 -0.85 -6.16
C ARG A 60 8.11 -1.80 -5.46
N ILE A 61 8.79 -2.64 -6.23
CA ILE A 61 9.77 -3.61 -5.75
C ILE A 61 11.16 -3.12 -6.13
N LEU A 62 12.04 -3.02 -5.14
CA LEU A 62 13.43 -2.62 -5.33
C LEU A 62 14.37 -3.76 -4.94
N ASN A 63 15.48 -3.88 -5.67
CA ASN A 63 16.57 -4.77 -5.30
C ASN A 63 17.38 -4.19 -4.12
N ASN A 64 18.43 -4.91 -3.70
CA ASN A 64 19.29 -4.46 -2.61
C ASN A 64 20.08 -3.17 -2.92
N ALA A 65 20.32 -2.88 -4.21
CA ALA A 65 20.91 -1.64 -4.70
C ALA A 65 19.90 -0.48 -4.82
N LEU A 66 18.65 -0.67 -4.40
CA LEU A 66 17.55 0.29 -4.49
C LEU A 66 17.14 0.65 -5.92
N GLU A 67 17.40 -0.26 -6.86
CA GLU A 67 16.95 -0.14 -8.25
C GLU A 67 15.56 -0.76 -8.40
N GLU A 68 14.70 -0.11 -9.18
CA GLU A 68 13.35 -0.61 -9.46
C GLU A 68 13.42 -1.88 -10.31
N ILE A 69 12.89 -2.97 -9.77
CA ILE A 69 12.72 -4.23 -10.49
C ILE A 69 11.33 -4.25 -11.15
N GLU A 70 10.31 -3.79 -10.42
CA GLU A 70 8.91 -3.91 -10.83
C GLU A 70 8.03 -2.85 -10.14
N ASP A 71 6.95 -2.45 -10.81
CA ASP A 71 5.88 -1.62 -10.28
C ASP A 71 4.52 -2.23 -10.67
N LEU A 72 3.84 -2.83 -9.69
CA LEU A 72 2.61 -3.60 -9.89
C LEU A 72 1.40 -2.95 -9.23
N LYS A 73 0.23 -3.10 -9.87
CA LYS A 73 -1.07 -2.73 -9.29
C LYS A 73 -1.53 -3.84 -8.36
N LEU A 74 -2.04 -3.50 -7.17
CA LEU A 74 -2.59 -4.51 -6.27
C LEU A 74 -3.97 -4.98 -6.73
N GLU A 75 -4.26 -6.26 -6.47
CA GLU A 75 -5.49 -6.93 -6.87
C GLU A 75 -6.32 -7.39 -5.65
N GLY A 76 -7.63 -7.59 -5.87
CA GLY A 76 -8.56 -8.07 -4.84
C GLY A 76 -9.37 -6.98 -4.14
N PHE A 77 -9.29 -5.75 -4.65
CA PHE A 77 -10.01 -4.58 -4.12
C PHE A 77 -11.15 -4.10 -5.02
N ASP A 78 -11.37 -4.74 -6.18
CA ASP A 78 -12.28 -4.26 -7.22
C ASP A 78 -13.75 -4.17 -6.75
N ASP A 79 -14.14 -5.03 -5.80
CA ASP A 79 -15.48 -5.05 -5.20
C ASP A 79 -15.81 -3.80 -4.37
N LEU A 80 -14.80 -3.06 -3.91
CA LEU A 80 -15.02 -1.91 -3.06
C LEU A 80 -15.69 -0.75 -3.81
N LYS A 81 -15.50 -0.67 -5.14
CA LYS A 81 -16.02 0.39 -6.05
C LYS A 81 -15.84 1.81 -5.50
N CYS A 82 -14.84 2.03 -4.64
CA CYS A 82 -14.57 3.30 -3.98
C CYS A 82 -13.09 3.68 -4.11
N HIS A 83 -12.76 4.91 -3.76
CA HIS A 83 -11.38 5.36 -3.62
C HIS A 83 -10.70 4.62 -2.44
N LEU A 84 -9.46 4.19 -2.67
CA LEU A 84 -8.62 3.51 -1.68
C LEU A 84 -7.34 4.30 -1.50
N SER A 85 -7.14 4.79 -0.28
CA SER A 85 -5.97 5.56 0.15
C SER A 85 -5.29 4.86 1.33
N PHE A 86 -4.09 5.34 1.68
CA PHE A 86 -3.37 4.94 2.89
C PHE A 86 -3.32 3.41 3.16
N PRO A 87 -2.49 2.64 2.42
CA PRO A 87 -2.39 1.20 2.63
C PRO A 87 -1.64 0.90 3.94
N PHE A 88 -2.34 0.82 5.06
CA PHE A 88 -1.72 0.45 6.33
C PHE A 88 -1.52 -1.07 6.38
N LEU A 89 -0.27 -1.53 6.42
CA LEU A 89 0.06 -2.95 6.53
C LEU A 89 0.51 -3.33 7.94
N PHE A 90 0.15 -4.53 8.38
CA PHE A 90 0.64 -5.09 9.64
C PHE A 90 0.66 -6.63 9.60
N GLN A 91 1.50 -7.23 10.44
CA GLN A 91 1.55 -8.68 10.61
C GLN A 91 0.80 -9.10 11.87
N LEU A 92 0.02 -10.18 11.76
CA LEU A 92 -0.68 -10.82 12.88
C LEU A 92 -0.65 -12.33 12.64
N ASP A 93 -0.17 -13.11 13.61
CA ASP A 93 -0.07 -14.57 13.54
C ASP A 93 0.63 -15.10 12.28
N GLY A 94 1.73 -14.44 11.87
CA GLY A 94 2.51 -14.79 10.68
C GLY A 94 1.82 -14.48 9.35
N LYS A 95 0.63 -13.87 9.37
CA LYS A 95 -0.10 -13.41 8.19
C LYS A 95 0.06 -11.91 8.02
N LEU A 96 0.16 -11.48 6.77
CA LEU A 96 0.21 -10.06 6.42
C LEU A 96 -1.20 -9.56 6.08
N PHE A 97 -1.57 -8.43 6.68
CA PHE A 97 -2.83 -7.76 6.44
C PHE A 97 -2.62 -6.33 5.95
N MET A 98 -3.64 -5.82 5.26
CA MET A 98 -3.74 -4.45 4.79
C MET A 98 -5.12 -3.89 5.17
N ILE A 99 -5.13 -2.66 5.68
CA ILE A 99 -6.32 -1.86 5.87
C ILE A 99 -6.15 -0.63 4.97
N PRO A 100 -6.84 -0.59 3.81
CA PRO A 100 -6.95 0.64 3.05
C PRO A 100 -7.95 1.58 3.73
N GLU A 101 -7.69 2.88 3.71
CA GLU A 101 -8.71 3.87 3.99
C GLU A 101 -9.67 3.96 2.79
N SER A 102 -10.97 3.89 3.08
CA SER A 102 -12.03 4.09 2.09
C SER A 102 -12.84 5.31 2.50
N SER A 103 -12.52 6.48 1.97
CA SER A 103 -13.15 7.76 2.32
C SER A 103 -14.68 7.75 2.19
N GLU A 104 -15.22 6.90 1.30
CA GLU A 104 -16.65 6.80 1.01
C GLU A 104 -17.38 5.77 1.88
N ARG A 105 -16.68 4.84 2.54
CA ARG A 105 -17.30 3.80 3.38
C ARG A 105 -16.95 4.05 4.85
N LYS A 106 -17.98 4.13 5.70
CA LYS A 106 -17.82 4.22 7.17
C LYS A 106 -17.45 2.86 7.81
N GLU A 107 -16.71 2.02 7.07
CA GLU A 107 -16.37 0.66 7.47
C GLU A 107 -14.88 0.43 7.27
N VAL A 108 -14.21 -0.08 8.29
CA VAL A 108 -12.83 -0.55 8.19
C VAL A 108 -12.87 -1.97 7.63
N ILE A 109 -12.27 -2.18 6.45
CA ILE A 109 -12.23 -3.48 5.80
C ILE A 109 -10.80 -4.01 5.86
N LEU A 110 -10.67 -5.21 6.42
CA LEU A 110 -9.39 -5.91 6.52
C LEU A 110 -9.17 -6.78 5.28
N PHE A 111 -7.98 -6.70 4.69
CA PHE A 111 -7.53 -7.57 3.61
C PHE A 111 -6.35 -8.40 4.07
N GLN A 112 -6.35 -9.69 3.80
CA GLN A 112 -5.20 -10.57 4.02
C GLN A 112 -4.44 -10.74 2.71
N SER A 113 -3.11 -10.76 2.77
CA SER A 113 -2.28 -11.14 1.62
C SER A 113 -2.53 -12.61 1.28
N VAL A 114 -2.90 -12.87 0.03
CA VAL A 114 -3.15 -14.22 -0.52
C VAL A 114 -1.95 -14.67 -1.36
N ASP A 115 -1.40 -13.75 -2.16
CA ASP A 115 -0.18 -13.96 -2.93
C ASP A 115 0.66 -12.68 -2.87
N PHE A 116 1.67 -12.68 -2.01
CA PHE A 116 2.45 -11.48 -1.71
C PHE A 116 3.40 -11.12 -2.87
N PRO A 117 3.48 -9.86 -3.31
CA PRO A 117 2.77 -8.68 -2.79
C PRO A 117 1.46 -8.32 -3.52
N ALA A 118 1.15 -9.01 -4.63
CA ALA A 118 0.19 -8.56 -5.61
C ALA A 118 -1.28 -8.75 -5.20
N ARG A 119 -1.63 -9.91 -4.63
CA ARG A 119 -3.02 -10.32 -4.43
C ARG A 119 -3.45 -10.32 -2.98
N TRP A 120 -4.61 -9.70 -2.75
CA TRP A 120 -5.23 -9.53 -1.45
C TRP A 120 -6.63 -10.12 -1.44
N GLY A 121 -7.06 -10.65 -0.31
CA GLY A 121 -8.38 -11.24 -0.11
C GLY A 121 -9.07 -10.58 1.06
N LYS A 122 -10.36 -10.24 0.91
CA LYS A 122 -11.14 -9.62 1.99
C LYS A 122 -11.22 -10.58 3.19
N GLY A 123 -10.67 -10.17 4.33
CA GLY A 123 -10.91 -10.83 5.60
C GLY A 123 -12.37 -10.65 5.99
N GLN A 124 -12.98 -11.67 6.61
CA GLN A 124 -14.37 -11.55 7.04
C GLN A 124 -14.51 -10.35 7.98
N SER A 125 -15.28 -9.33 7.55
CA SER A 125 -15.56 -8.17 8.38
C SER A 125 -16.43 -8.63 9.56
N ALA A 126 -15.89 -8.60 10.77
CA ALA A 126 -16.72 -8.59 11.96
C ALA A 126 -17.50 -7.27 11.93
N GLY A 127 -18.73 -7.33 11.42
CA GLY A 127 -19.61 -6.17 11.42
C GLY A 127 -19.80 -5.71 12.86
N LEU A 128 -19.14 -4.62 13.23
CA LEU A 128 -19.45 -3.87 14.45
C LEU A 128 -20.83 -3.24 14.21
N ARG A 129 -21.88 -4.05 14.37
CA ARG A 129 -23.24 -3.56 14.49
C ARG A 129 -23.28 -2.71 15.74
N HIS A 130 -23.28 -1.39 15.57
CA HIS A 130 -23.67 -0.47 16.63
C HIS A 130 -25.05 -0.90 17.12
N GLY A 131 -25.11 -1.47 18.32
CA GLY A 131 -26.35 -1.70 19.03
C GLY A 131 -26.99 -0.35 19.28
N ARG A 132 -28.13 -0.08 18.63
CA ARG A 132 -29.07 0.91 19.14
C ARG A 132 -29.64 0.33 20.43
N HIS A 133 -29.19 0.82 21.58
CA HIS A 133 -30.00 0.76 22.78
C HIS A 133 -31.14 1.76 22.61
N GLY A 134 -32.37 1.21 22.61
CA GLY A 134 -33.60 1.99 22.75
C GLY A 134 -33.86 2.40 24.19
#